data_AF-A0A3A1N5H5-F1
#
_entry.id   AF-A0A3A1N5H5-F1
#
_cell.length_a   1.000
_cell.length_b   1.000
_cell.length_c   1.000
_cell.angle_alpha   90.00
_cell.angle_beta   90.00
_cell.angle_gamma   90.00
#
_symmetry.space_group_name_H-M   'P 1'
#
loop_
_entity.id
_entity.type
_entity.pdbx_description
1 polymer ?
#
loop_
_entity_poly.entity_id
_entity_poly.type
_entity_poly.pdbx_seq_one_letter_code
_entity_poly.pdbx_strand_id
1 'polypeptide(L)'
;MLTRRHIRVKVMQCIYALVQSKDDSLQKQEKFLRVSIENMYVLYLLILSLLAELHRLAEKHVSHASKKYVATEEDKYPNPEKFVKNRLLLQLVNNEVLKNELSNRKLDNWYMNDEYVKIIHKAVISSDIYKEYMSNGEDSYTNDRNMVIQLFKEIIAPNEKIYDYFEDDKLTWVDDFPIVNTFLVKRLKKAKPDSGDRFFLPSLLKDQEDMDFANELLTKTLLNDAKWEKEIEGKTPNWDNDRIAEIDSIVLKMAICELLNFPSIPEKVTLNEYLEIAKEYSTPKSSIFINGVLDKLAKEYKSEGRLQKIGRGLQ
;
A
#
# COMPACT_ATOMS: atom_id res chain seq x y z
N MET A 1 5.83 1.23 -7.55
CA MET A 1 5.19 1.60 -6.26
C MET A 1 5.78 0.81 -5.10
N LEU A 2 5.92 -0.51 -5.26
CA LEU A 2 6.42 -1.41 -4.23
C LEU A 2 7.94 -1.38 -4.12
N THR A 3 8.43 -1.57 -2.90
CA THR A 3 9.84 -1.82 -2.59
C THR A 3 10.02 -3.32 -2.37
N ARG A 4 11.27 -3.79 -2.31
CA ARG A 4 11.56 -5.20 -1.96
C ARG A 4 10.97 -5.59 -0.59
N ARG A 5 10.86 -4.66 0.36
CA ARG A 5 10.17 -4.90 1.65
C ARG A 5 8.70 -5.23 1.45
N HIS A 6 7.98 -4.38 0.72
CA HIS A 6 6.56 -4.61 0.47
C HIS A 6 6.32 -5.91 -0.30
N ILE A 7 7.22 -6.28 -1.21
CA ILE A 7 7.14 -7.57 -1.91
C ILE A 7 7.29 -8.74 -0.92
N ARG A 8 8.23 -8.69 0.03
CA ARG A 8 8.35 -9.70 1.09
C ARG A 8 7.08 -9.78 1.93
N VAL A 9 6.50 -8.65 2.32
CA VAL A 9 5.21 -8.62 3.04
C VAL A 9 4.11 -9.30 2.23
N LYS A 10 4.02 -9.03 0.92
CA LYS A 10 3.05 -9.69 0.03
C LYS A 10 3.24 -11.20 -0.05
N VAL A 11 4.50 -11.65 -0.11
CA VAL A 11 4.81 -13.08 -0.09
C VAL A 11 4.45 -13.70 1.27
N MET A 12 4.75 -13.03 2.37
CA MET A 12 4.39 -13.48 3.72
C MET A 12 2.86 -13.61 3.90
N GLN A 13 2.10 -12.58 3.51
CA GLN A 13 0.62 -12.60 3.53
C GLN A 13 0.06 -13.73 2.66
N CYS A 14 0.66 -13.96 1.49
CA CYS A 14 0.30 -15.07 0.61
C CYS A 14 0.52 -16.42 1.29
N ILE A 15 1.70 -16.65 1.88
CA ILE A 15 2.00 -17.90 2.59
C ILE A 15 1.02 -18.09 3.76
N TYR A 16 0.75 -17.05 4.54
CA TYR A 16 -0.19 -17.11 5.65
C TYR A 16 -1.60 -17.51 5.20
N ALA A 17 -2.14 -16.87 4.16
CA ALA A 17 -3.46 -17.21 3.61
C ALA A 17 -3.53 -18.66 3.08
N LEU A 18 -2.42 -19.16 2.53
CA LEU A 18 -2.33 -20.53 2.02
C LEU A 18 -2.32 -21.56 3.14
N VAL A 19 -1.56 -21.30 4.21
CA VAL A 19 -1.55 -22.15 5.41
C VAL A 19 -2.95 -22.22 6.03
N GLN A 20 -3.67 -21.09 6.10
CA GLN A 20 -5.04 -21.04 6.62
C GLN A 20 -6.05 -21.78 5.72
N SER A 21 -5.90 -21.69 4.39
CA SER A 21 -6.80 -22.36 3.43
C SER A 21 -6.52 -23.85 3.23
N LYS A 22 -5.39 -24.37 3.72
CA LYS A 22 -4.93 -25.77 3.53
C LYS A 22 -4.85 -26.19 2.05
N ASP A 23 -4.53 -25.25 1.16
CA ASP A 23 -4.39 -25.49 -0.29
C ASP A 23 -2.91 -25.52 -0.72
N ASP A 24 -2.44 -26.70 -1.10
CA ASP A 24 -1.03 -26.95 -1.45
C ASP A 24 -0.71 -26.73 -2.95
N SER A 25 -1.66 -26.21 -3.75
CA SER A 25 -1.48 -26.10 -5.21
C SER A 25 -0.60 -24.91 -5.63
N LEU A 26 0.67 -25.15 -5.98
CA LEU A 26 1.63 -24.13 -6.43
C LEU A 26 1.09 -23.15 -7.50
N GLN A 27 0.33 -23.64 -8.48
CA GLN A 27 -0.25 -22.80 -9.53
C GLN A 27 -1.29 -21.81 -8.98
N LYS A 28 -2.10 -22.23 -7.99
CA LYS A 28 -3.02 -21.33 -7.30
C LYS A 28 -2.27 -20.33 -6.42
N GLN A 29 -1.15 -20.74 -5.84
CA GLN A 29 -0.31 -19.90 -4.97
C GLN A 29 0.31 -18.73 -5.75
N GLU A 30 0.94 -19.01 -6.91
CA GLU A 30 1.50 -17.95 -7.77
C GLU A 30 0.40 -17.02 -8.33
N LYS A 31 -0.76 -17.59 -8.69
CA LYS A 31 -1.91 -16.79 -9.12
C LYS A 31 -2.41 -15.88 -8.00
N PHE A 32 -2.49 -16.38 -6.76
CA PHE A 32 -2.94 -15.61 -5.62
C PHE A 32 -2.00 -14.43 -5.32
N LEU A 33 -0.69 -14.64 -5.35
CA LEU A 33 0.29 -13.55 -5.16
C LEU A 33 0.10 -12.45 -6.21
N ARG A 34 -0.05 -12.82 -7.49
CA ARG A 34 -0.31 -11.86 -8.57
C ARG A 34 -1.61 -11.09 -8.35
N VAL A 35 -2.68 -11.77 -7.98
CA VAL A 35 -3.98 -11.15 -7.67
C VAL A 35 -3.87 -10.20 -6.46
N SER A 36 -3.15 -10.59 -5.40
CA SER A 36 -2.94 -9.74 -4.22
C SER A 36 -2.17 -8.46 -4.57
N ILE A 37 -1.14 -8.59 -5.40
CA ILE A 37 -0.37 -7.46 -5.94
C ILE A 37 -1.29 -6.57 -6.81
N GLU A 38 -2.07 -7.14 -7.72
CA GLU A 38 -3.03 -6.39 -8.55
C GLU A 38 -4.11 -5.68 -7.72
N ASN A 39 -4.63 -6.31 -6.67
CA ASN A 39 -5.63 -5.74 -5.78
C ASN A 39 -5.12 -4.47 -5.08
N MET A 40 -3.83 -4.40 -4.73
CA MET A 40 -3.23 -3.17 -4.20
C MET A 40 -3.26 -2.03 -5.22
N TYR A 41 -3.03 -2.34 -6.50
CA TYR A 41 -3.14 -1.33 -7.55
C TYR A 41 -4.58 -0.87 -7.75
N VAL A 42 -5.55 -1.79 -7.64
CA VAL A 42 -6.98 -1.44 -7.64
C VAL A 42 -7.31 -0.48 -6.49
N LEU A 43 -6.84 -0.75 -5.28
CA LEU A 43 -7.02 0.15 -4.13
C LEU A 43 -6.47 1.55 -4.40
N TYR A 44 -5.27 1.64 -4.99
CA TYR A 44 -4.68 2.91 -5.41
C TYR A 44 -5.57 3.67 -6.42
N LEU A 45 -6.10 2.97 -7.43
CA LEU A 45 -6.99 3.55 -8.43
C LEU A 45 -8.32 4.00 -7.80
N LEU A 46 -8.86 3.24 -6.85
CA LEU A 46 -10.07 3.62 -6.12
C LEU A 46 -9.89 4.91 -5.34
N ILE A 47 -8.75 5.10 -4.68
CA ILE A 47 -8.48 6.35 -3.95
C ILE A 47 -8.32 7.53 -4.92
N LEU A 48 -7.68 7.35 -6.07
CA LEU A 48 -7.65 8.39 -7.11
C LEU A 48 -9.06 8.72 -7.63
N SER A 49 -9.88 7.69 -7.86
CA SER A 49 -11.27 7.85 -8.28
C SER A 49 -12.09 8.59 -7.23
N LEU A 50 -11.87 8.32 -5.93
CA LEU A 50 -12.52 9.05 -4.84
C LEU A 50 -12.23 10.56 -4.91
N LEU A 51 -10.97 10.96 -5.14
CA LEU A 51 -10.62 12.39 -5.32
C LEU A 51 -11.36 13.01 -6.51
N ALA A 52 -11.50 12.26 -7.61
CA ALA A 52 -12.24 12.70 -8.78
C ALA A 52 -13.76 12.80 -8.51
N GLU A 53 -14.35 11.87 -7.75
CA GLU A 53 -15.76 11.93 -7.37
C GLU A 53 -16.06 13.06 -6.38
N LEU A 54 -15.14 13.37 -5.45
CA LEU A 54 -15.26 14.54 -4.57
C LEU A 54 -15.31 15.84 -5.38
N HIS A 55 -14.47 15.95 -6.42
CA HIS A 55 -14.51 17.09 -7.34
C HIS A 55 -15.83 17.17 -8.12
N ARG A 56 -16.29 16.05 -8.71
CA ARG A 56 -17.56 16.01 -9.46
C ARG A 56 -18.77 16.36 -8.59
N LEU A 57 -18.77 15.94 -7.32
CA LEU A 57 -19.83 16.30 -6.38
C LEU A 57 -19.82 17.80 -6.09
N ALA A 58 -18.64 18.39 -5.87
CA ALA A 58 -18.51 19.83 -5.68
C ALA A 58 -18.93 20.63 -6.94
N GLU A 59 -18.57 20.16 -8.14
CA GLU A 59 -19.00 20.77 -9.41
C GLU A 59 -20.53 20.76 -9.56
N LYS A 60 -21.19 19.66 -9.20
CA LYS A 60 -22.65 19.57 -9.14
C LYS A 60 -23.22 20.60 -8.16
N HIS A 61 -22.65 20.74 -6.97
CA HIS A 61 -23.13 21.71 -5.97
C HIS A 61 -23.03 23.16 -6.48
N VAL A 62 -21.88 23.56 -7.02
CA VAL A 62 -21.66 24.91 -7.58
C VAL A 62 -22.60 25.19 -8.77
N SER A 63 -22.78 24.22 -9.67
CA SER A 63 -23.69 24.36 -10.81
C SER A 63 -25.18 24.38 -10.41
N HIS A 64 -25.54 23.79 -9.27
CA HIS A 64 -26.89 23.89 -8.71
C HIS A 64 -27.10 25.19 -7.92
N ALA A 65 -26.09 25.69 -7.19
CA ALA A 65 -26.12 26.96 -6.48
C ALA A 65 -26.31 28.13 -7.45
N SER A 66 -25.55 28.16 -8.55
CA SER A 66 -25.71 29.17 -9.62
C SER A 66 -27.09 29.18 -10.29
N LYS A 67 -27.86 28.08 -10.20
CA LYS A 67 -29.24 27.98 -10.71
C LYS A 67 -30.31 28.30 -9.66
N LYS A 68 -29.97 28.32 -8.37
CA LYS A 68 -30.90 28.61 -7.28
C LYS A 68 -30.77 30.08 -6.84
N TYR A 69 -31.90 30.74 -6.58
CA TYR A 69 -31.95 32.12 -6.07
C TYR A 69 -31.69 32.23 -4.56
N VAL A 70 -31.17 31.19 -3.90
CA VAL A 70 -30.99 31.13 -2.44
C VAL A 70 -29.50 30.98 -2.14
N ALA A 71 -28.97 31.89 -1.33
CA ALA A 71 -27.57 31.88 -0.91
C ALA A 71 -27.23 30.61 -0.14
N THR A 72 -26.13 29.96 -0.54
CA THR A 72 -25.53 28.78 0.08
C THR A 72 -24.33 29.18 0.95
N GLU A 73 -23.86 28.27 1.81
CA GLU A 73 -22.61 28.49 2.56
C GLU A 73 -21.39 28.70 1.64
N GLU A 74 -21.44 28.18 0.41
CA GLU A 74 -20.39 28.29 -0.61
C GLU A 74 -20.34 29.71 -1.22
N ASP A 75 -21.45 30.44 -1.25
CA ASP A 75 -21.54 31.83 -1.71
C ASP A 75 -20.88 32.84 -0.76
N LYS A 76 -20.46 32.39 0.43
CA LYS A 76 -19.79 33.23 1.43
C LYS A 76 -18.30 33.40 1.17
N TYR A 77 -17.71 32.59 0.29
CA TYR A 77 -16.28 32.64 0.01
C TYR A 77 -15.95 33.62 -1.14
N PRO A 78 -14.76 34.24 -1.14
CA PRO A 78 -14.35 35.18 -2.18
C PRO A 78 -14.40 34.61 -3.61
N ASN A 79 -14.14 33.30 -3.76
CA ASN A 79 -14.23 32.58 -5.03
C ASN A 79 -14.92 31.22 -4.81
N PRO A 80 -16.25 31.13 -5.02
CA PRO A 80 -17.02 29.90 -4.83
C PRO A 80 -16.57 28.75 -5.74
N GLU A 81 -15.99 29.05 -6.91
CA GLU A 81 -15.53 28.04 -7.87
C GLU A 81 -14.11 27.53 -7.60
N LYS A 82 -13.42 28.07 -6.58
CA LYS A 82 -11.98 27.81 -6.37
C LYS A 82 -11.65 26.33 -6.24
N PHE A 83 -12.44 25.58 -5.49
CA PHE A 83 -12.24 24.13 -5.34
C PHE A 83 -12.47 23.36 -6.65
N VAL A 84 -13.52 23.71 -7.40
CA VAL A 84 -13.83 23.08 -8.71
C VAL A 84 -12.76 23.42 -9.76
N LYS A 85 -12.11 24.58 -9.63
CA LYS A 85 -11.00 25.01 -10.49
C LYS A 85 -9.62 24.53 -10.00
N ASN A 86 -9.54 23.75 -8.93
CA ASN A 86 -8.28 23.24 -8.41
C ASN A 86 -7.55 22.44 -9.51
N ARG A 87 -6.35 22.91 -9.87
CA ARG A 87 -5.61 22.39 -11.04
C ARG A 87 -5.19 20.93 -10.88
N LEU A 88 -4.91 20.46 -9.66
CA LEU A 88 -4.55 19.06 -9.43
C LEU A 88 -5.78 18.16 -9.54
N LEU A 89 -6.93 18.57 -9.01
CA LEU A 89 -8.18 17.80 -9.16
C LEU A 89 -8.61 17.74 -10.64
N LEU A 90 -8.52 18.85 -11.36
CA LEU A 90 -8.78 18.88 -12.80
C LEU A 90 -7.82 17.98 -13.59
N GLN A 91 -6.55 17.89 -13.18
CA GLN A 91 -5.61 16.93 -13.78
C GLN A 91 -6.01 15.48 -13.58
N LEU A 92 -6.71 15.12 -12.49
CA LEU A 92 -7.23 13.78 -12.28
C LEU A 92 -8.52 13.56 -13.07
N VAL A 93 -9.47 14.50 -12.96
CA VAL A 93 -10.80 14.41 -13.56
C VAL A 93 -10.76 14.45 -15.08
N ASN A 94 -9.81 15.16 -15.68
CA ASN A 94 -9.65 15.27 -17.14
C ASN A 94 -8.67 14.25 -17.73
N ASN A 95 -8.12 13.34 -16.91
CA ASN A 95 -7.18 12.35 -17.39
C ASN A 95 -7.89 11.18 -18.08
N GLU A 96 -7.89 11.18 -19.42
CA GLU A 96 -8.54 10.13 -20.21
C GLU A 96 -7.89 8.75 -20.01
N VAL A 97 -6.58 8.68 -19.77
CA VAL A 97 -5.92 7.40 -19.52
C VAL A 97 -6.37 6.80 -18.18
N LEU A 98 -6.52 7.62 -17.14
CA LEU A 98 -7.07 7.20 -15.85
C LEU A 98 -8.53 6.74 -15.99
N LYS A 99 -9.38 7.50 -16.70
CA LYS A 99 -10.77 7.10 -16.97
C LYS A 99 -10.85 5.76 -17.68
N ASN A 100 -10.03 5.56 -18.71
CA ASN A 100 -9.97 4.31 -19.45
C ASN A 100 -9.49 3.15 -18.56
N GLU A 101 -8.48 3.36 -17.72
CA GLU A 101 -7.99 2.34 -16.79
C GLU A 101 -9.08 1.93 -15.77
N LEU A 102 -9.80 2.90 -15.20
CA LEU A 102 -10.94 2.65 -14.29
C LEU A 102 -12.05 1.87 -15.00
N SER A 103 -12.42 2.26 -16.21
CA SER A 103 -13.46 1.61 -17.02
C SER A 103 -13.08 0.18 -17.42
N ASN A 104 -11.85 -0.03 -17.90
CA ASN A 104 -11.34 -1.35 -18.29
C ASN A 104 -11.37 -2.35 -17.13
N ARG A 105 -11.15 -1.85 -15.91
CA ARG A 105 -11.20 -2.64 -14.67
C ARG A 105 -12.58 -2.70 -14.03
N LYS A 106 -13.58 -1.99 -14.59
CA LYS A 106 -14.94 -1.87 -14.06
C LYS A 106 -14.98 -1.35 -12.62
N LEU A 107 -14.20 -0.30 -12.35
CA LEU A 107 -14.11 0.33 -11.03
C LEU A 107 -15.15 1.45 -10.88
N ASP A 108 -16.42 1.05 -10.74
CA ASP A 108 -17.58 1.93 -10.49
C ASP A 108 -18.02 1.94 -9.02
N ASN A 109 -17.14 1.47 -8.12
CA ASN A 109 -17.37 1.33 -6.69
C ASN A 109 -18.02 2.56 -6.03
N TRP A 110 -17.54 3.78 -6.32
CA TRP A 110 -18.09 5.01 -5.73
C TRP A 110 -19.42 5.45 -6.32
N TYR A 111 -19.77 5.00 -7.52
CA TYR A 111 -21.10 5.20 -8.08
C TYR A 111 -22.13 4.33 -7.35
N MET A 112 -21.77 3.07 -7.06
CA MET A 112 -22.62 2.15 -6.30
C MET A 112 -22.71 2.51 -4.82
N ASN A 113 -21.67 3.15 -4.27
CA ASN A 113 -21.53 3.48 -2.84
C ASN A 113 -21.40 5.00 -2.64
N ASP A 114 -22.30 5.77 -3.27
CA ASP A 114 -22.22 7.24 -3.32
C ASP A 114 -22.34 7.93 -1.95
N GLU A 115 -22.88 7.22 -0.96
CA GLU A 115 -23.01 7.69 0.41
C GLU A 115 -21.65 7.96 1.08
N TYR A 116 -20.64 7.14 0.81
CA TYR A 116 -19.29 7.34 1.33
C TYR A 116 -18.68 8.62 0.76
N VAL A 117 -18.85 8.86 -0.55
CA VAL A 117 -18.39 10.09 -1.20
C VAL A 117 -19.04 11.32 -0.55
N LYS A 118 -20.37 11.27 -0.28
CA LYS A 118 -21.10 12.36 0.39
C LYS A 118 -20.61 12.60 1.82
N ILE A 119 -20.35 11.53 2.59
CA ILE A 119 -19.82 11.62 3.95
C ILE A 119 -18.46 12.31 3.95
N ILE A 120 -17.55 11.88 3.08
CA ILE A 120 -16.21 12.43 2.98
C ILE A 120 -16.25 13.87 2.47
N HIS A 121 -17.09 14.16 1.49
CA HIS A 121 -17.28 15.51 0.98
C HIS A 121 -17.77 16.48 2.07
N LYS A 122 -18.72 16.03 2.91
CA LYS A 122 -19.17 16.81 4.07
C LYS A 122 -18.04 17.06 5.06
N ALA A 123 -17.20 16.06 5.34
CA ALA A 123 -16.04 16.23 6.20
C ALA A 123 -15.01 17.21 5.60
N VAL A 124 -14.78 17.14 4.29
CA VAL A 124 -13.91 18.06 3.55
C VAL A 124 -14.41 19.51 3.68
N ILE A 125 -15.66 19.79 3.32
CA ILE A 125 -16.21 21.17 3.37
C ILE A 125 -16.23 21.72 4.79
N SER A 126 -16.44 20.86 5.79
CA SER A 126 -16.47 21.27 7.19
C SER A 126 -15.08 21.54 7.78
N SER A 127 -14.01 21.07 7.13
CA SER A 127 -12.63 21.18 7.62
C SER A 127 -12.08 22.61 7.52
N ASP A 128 -11.20 22.96 8.45
CA ASP A 128 -10.51 24.25 8.42
C ASP A 128 -9.58 24.37 7.22
N ILE A 129 -8.97 23.26 6.78
CA ILE A 129 -8.16 23.16 5.56
C ILE A 129 -8.94 23.66 4.34
N TYR A 130 -10.19 23.22 4.18
CA TYR A 130 -11.04 23.66 3.07
C TYR A 130 -11.42 25.13 3.19
N LYS A 131 -11.88 25.57 4.38
CA LYS A 131 -12.29 26.96 4.63
C LYS A 131 -11.16 27.95 4.40
N GLU A 132 -9.95 27.62 4.88
CA GLU A 132 -8.74 28.41 4.68
C GLU A 132 -8.37 28.48 3.20
N TYR A 133 -8.41 27.36 2.49
CA TYR A 133 -8.15 27.34 1.06
C TYR A 133 -9.13 28.19 0.27
N MET A 134 -10.43 28.08 0.55
CA MET A 134 -11.48 28.86 -0.13
C MET A 134 -11.39 30.36 0.17
N SER A 135 -10.87 30.73 1.33
CA SER A 135 -10.73 32.13 1.76
C SER A 135 -9.39 32.77 1.38
N ASN A 136 -8.34 31.97 1.17
CA ASN A 136 -7.02 32.51 0.86
C ASN A 136 -6.98 33.10 -0.56
N GLY A 137 -6.18 34.16 -0.75
CA GLY A 137 -6.01 34.82 -2.05
C GLY A 137 -4.99 34.14 -2.97
N GLU A 138 -4.39 33.02 -2.55
CA GLU A 138 -3.34 32.37 -3.32
C GLU A 138 -3.93 31.53 -4.47
N ASP A 139 -3.47 31.81 -5.68
CA ASP A 139 -3.85 31.10 -6.92
C ASP A 139 -2.61 30.49 -7.58
N SER A 140 -2.04 29.47 -6.95
CA SER A 140 -0.87 28.75 -7.46
C SER A 140 -1.14 27.23 -7.52
N TYR A 141 -0.54 26.56 -8.51
CA TYR A 141 -0.63 25.09 -8.59
C TYR A 141 -0.07 24.43 -7.31
N THR A 142 0.92 25.07 -6.69
CA THR A 142 1.48 24.63 -5.41
C THR A 142 0.44 24.70 -4.28
N ASN A 143 -0.33 25.78 -4.18
CA ASN A 143 -1.43 25.92 -3.23
C ASN A 143 -2.48 24.82 -3.43
N ASP A 144 -2.94 24.64 -4.69
CA ASP A 144 -3.91 23.62 -5.07
C ASP A 144 -3.45 22.21 -4.68
N ARG A 145 -2.20 21.88 -5.02
CA ARG A 145 -1.59 20.59 -4.71
C ARG A 145 -1.46 20.37 -3.20
N ASN A 146 -0.97 21.38 -2.47
CA ASN A 146 -0.76 21.27 -1.02
C ASN A 146 -2.08 21.07 -0.29
N MET A 147 -3.13 21.78 -0.69
CA MET A 147 -4.47 21.63 -0.13
C MET A 147 -5.02 20.22 -0.32
N VAL A 148 -4.96 19.66 -1.54
CA VAL A 148 -5.41 18.29 -1.80
C VAL A 148 -4.62 17.28 -0.97
N ILE A 149 -3.30 17.47 -0.81
CA ILE A 149 -2.46 16.60 0.04
C ILE A 149 -2.84 16.71 1.52
N GLN A 150 -3.12 17.91 2.01
CA GLN A 150 -3.54 18.13 3.40
C GLN A 150 -4.91 17.49 3.66
N LEU A 151 -5.91 17.76 2.82
CA LEU A 151 -7.20 17.08 2.88
C LEU A 151 -7.05 15.56 2.86
N PHE A 152 -6.21 15.05 1.96
CA PHE A 152 -5.98 13.62 1.91
C PHE A 152 -5.40 13.08 3.21
N LYS A 153 -4.37 13.72 3.76
CA LYS A 153 -3.68 13.25 4.98
C LYS A 153 -4.52 13.36 6.24
N GLU A 154 -5.34 14.40 6.36
CA GLU A 154 -5.98 14.78 7.62
C GLU A 154 -7.46 14.45 7.66
N ILE A 155 -8.10 14.31 6.48
CA ILE A 155 -9.54 14.06 6.37
C ILE A 155 -9.83 12.71 5.72
N ILE A 156 -9.18 12.39 4.59
CA ILE A 156 -9.52 11.19 3.78
C ILE A 156 -8.82 9.93 4.32
N ALA A 157 -7.49 9.93 4.38
CA ALA A 157 -6.69 8.79 4.81
C ALA A 157 -6.98 8.29 6.25
N PRO A 158 -7.38 9.13 7.23
CA PRO A 158 -7.78 8.67 8.56
C PRO A 158 -9.31 8.44 8.68
N ASN A 159 -10.09 8.54 7.61
CA ASN A 159 -11.54 8.42 7.69
C ASN A 159 -11.98 6.98 7.96
N GLU A 160 -12.54 6.71 9.13
CA GLU A 160 -13.00 5.37 9.53
C GLU A 160 -13.99 4.76 8.54
N LYS A 161 -14.90 5.54 7.94
CA LYS A 161 -15.88 5.02 6.97
C LYS A 161 -15.22 4.50 5.69
N ILE A 162 -14.09 5.07 5.29
CA ILE A 162 -13.32 4.56 4.15
C ILE A 162 -12.65 3.23 4.52
N TYR A 163 -12.12 3.11 5.73
CA TYR A 163 -11.56 1.85 6.23
C TYR A 163 -12.63 0.76 6.27
N ASP A 164 -13.79 1.03 6.88
CA ASP A 164 -14.93 0.11 6.95
C ASP A 164 -15.27 -0.43 5.54
N TYR A 165 -15.37 0.48 4.56
CA TYR A 165 -15.66 0.11 3.17
C TYR A 165 -14.58 -0.79 2.54
N PHE A 166 -13.30 -0.49 2.75
CA PHE A 166 -12.22 -1.29 2.19
C PHE A 166 -12.07 -2.65 2.85
N GLU A 167 -12.31 -2.74 4.16
CA GLU A 167 -12.33 -3.99 4.91
C GLU A 167 -13.42 -4.92 4.39
N ASP A 168 -14.63 -4.39 4.15
CA ASP A 168 -15.76 -5.16 3.63
C ASP A 168 -15.55 -5.68 2.19
N ASP A 169 -14.83 -4.94 1.32
CA ASP A 169 -14.64 -5.34 -0.08
C ASP A 169 -13.50 -6.35 -0.29
N LYS A 170 -12.32 -6.11 0.33
CA LYS A 170 -11.17 -7.02 0.27
C LYS A 170 -10.40 -7.02 1.58
N LEU A 171 -10.29 -8.20 2.18
CA LEU A 171 -9.52 -8.42 3.41
C LEU A 171 -8.09 -7.86 3.36
N THR A 172 -7.38 -7.98 2.23
CA THR A 172 -5.99 -7.53 2.10
C THR A 172 -5.82 -6.01 1.93
N TRP A 173 -6.90 -5.27 1.66
CA TRP A 173 -6.80 -3.84 1.40
C TRP A 173 -6.49 -3.03 2.65
N VAL A 174 -6.94 -3.48 3.82
CA VAL A 174 -6.66 -2.80 5.09
C VAL A 174 -5.15 -2.72 5.33
N ASP A 175 -4.43 -3.81 5.09
CA ASP A 175 -2.96 -3.86 5.21
C ASP A 175 -2.25 -3.04 4.11
N ASP A 176 -2.82 -3.00 2.91
CA ASP A 176 -2.26 -2.25 1.78
C ASP A 176 -2.44 -0.74 1.91
N PHE A 177 -3.50 -0.31 2.59
CA PHE A 177 -3.96 1.07 2.59
C PHE A 177 -2.90 2.06 3.12
N PRO A 178 -2.19 1.80 4.24
CA PRO A 178 -1.09 2.66 4.69
C PRO A 178 0.03 2.85 3.65
N ILE A 179 0.38 1.78 2.92
CA ILE A 179 1.41 1.80 1.89
C ILE A 179 0.93 2.61 0.68
N VAL A 180 -0.32 2.38 0.26
CA VAL A 180 -0.96 3.11 -0.84
C VAL A 180 -1.08 4.60 -0.49
N ASN A 181 -1.48 4.95 0.73
CA ASN A 181 -1.58 6.33 1.21
C ASN A 181 -0.22 7.03 1.17
N THR A 182 0.82 6.36 1.69
CA THR A 182 2.19 6.88 1.66
C THR A 182 2.68 7.10 0.23
N PHE A 183 2.40 6.15 -0.67
CA PHE A 183 2.77 6.27 -2.07
C PHE A 183 2.01 7.40 -2.75
N LEU A 184 0.69 7.49 -2.57
CA LEU A 184 -0.16 8.50 -3.18
C LEU A 184 0.29 9.90 -2.76
N VAL A 185 0.52 10.15 -1.47
CA VAL A 185 1.03 11.43 -0.98
C VAL A 185 2.37 11.78 -1.65
N LYS A 186 3.31 10.83 -1.73
CA LYS A 186 4.59 11.03 -2.44
C LYS A 186 4.38 11.33 -3.92
N ARG A 187 3.38 10.71 -4.55
CA ARG A 187 3.06 10.92 -5.97
C ARG A 187 2.45 12.29 -6.20
N LEU A 188 1.43 12.67 -5.42
CA LEU A 188 0.80 13.99 -5.49
C LEU A 188 1.81 15.11 -5.24
N LYS A 189 2.71 14.96 -4.25
CA LYS A 189 3.81 15.94 -4.00
C LYS A 189 4.69 16.21 -5.22
N LYS A 190 4.88 15.21 -6.08
CA LYS A 190 5.71 15.30 -7.29
C LYS A 190 4.92 15.77 -8.52
N ALA A 191 3.60 15.93 -8.42
CA ALA A 191 2.78 16.41 -9.52
C ALA A 191 3.17 17.86 -9.86
N LYS A 192 3.16 18.14 -11.17
CA LYS A 192 3.44 19.43 -11.80
C LYS A 192 2.34 19.78 -12.82
N PRO A 193 2.15 21.05 -13.20
CA PRO A 193 1.16 21.46 -14.20
C PRO A 193 1.25 20.70 -15.53
N ASP A 194 2.48 20.34 -15.94
CA ASP A 194 2.83 19.66 -17.19
C ASP A 194 3.00 18.13 -17.01
N SER A 195 2.50 17.56 -15.92
CA SER A 195 2.55 16.10 -15.72
C SER A 195 1.79 15.38 -16.83
N GLY A 196 2.46 14.51 -17.58
CA GLY A 196 1.82 13.74 -18.65
C GLY A 196 0.76 12.75 -18.15
N ASP A 197 -0.09 12.29 -19.06
CA ASP A 197 -1.31 11.51 -18.73
C ASP A 197 -1.04 10.24 -17.92
N ARG A 198 0.09 9.57 -18.15
CA ARG A 198 0.47 8.36 -17.39
C ARG A 198 1.07 8.65 -16.02
N PHE A 199 1.18 9.92 -15.60
CA PHE A 199 1.78 10.28 -14.32
C PHE A 199 1.01 9.65 -13.14
N PHE A 200 -0.32 9.64 -13.16
CA PHE A 200 -1.10 9.03 -12.07
C PHE A 200 -1.29 7.51 -12.22
N LEU A 201 -0.65 6.88 -13.20
CA LEU A 201 -0.74 5.45 -13.49
C LEU A 201 0.65 4.80 -13.45
N PRO A 202 1.34 4.82 -12.30
CA PRO A 202 2.67 4.24 -12.18
C PRO A 202 2.60 2.71 -12.22
N SER A 203 3.67 2.08 -12.71
CA SER A 203 3.83 0.64 -12.53
C SER A 203 3.94 0.30 -11.04
N LEU A 204 3.21 -0.74 -10.63
CA LEU A 204 3.21 -1.21 -9.25
C LEU A 204 4.58 -1.79 -8.88
N LEU A 205 5.18 -2.56 -9.78
CA LEU A 205 6.54 -3.10 -9.66
C LEU A 205 7.50 -2.36 -10.57
N LYS A 206 8.78 -2.30 -10.18
CA LYS A 206 9.76 -1.53 -10.95
C LYS A 206 10.07 -2.20 -12.28
N ASP A 207 10.22 -3.51 -12.26
CA ASP A 207 10.64 -4.34 -13.39
C ASP A 207 10.16 -5.79 -13.18
N GLN A 208 10.43 -6.64 -14.18
CA GLN A 208 10.12 -8.05 -14.13
C GLN A 208 10.93 -8.78 -13.03
N GLU A 209 12.14 -8.30 -12.71
CA GLU A 209 12.99 -8.88 -11.67
C GLU A 209 12.35 -8.81 -10.27
N ASP A 210 11.53 -7.79 -10.00
CA ASP A 210 10.75 -7.70 -8.77
C ASP A 210 9.66 -8.79 -8.69
N MET A 211 8.96 -9.07 -9.81
CA MET A 211 8.00 -10.19 -9.87
C MET A 211 8.69 -11.54 -9.74
N ASP A 212 9.82 -11.71 -10.42
CA ASP A 212 10.56 -12.96 -10.41
C ASP A 212 11.06 -13.28 -9.01
N PHE A 213 11.59 -12.28 -8.29
CA PHE A 213 11.93 -12.42 -6.88
C PHE A 213 10.73 -12.77 -6.00
N ALA A 214 9.58 -12.13 -6.22
CA ALA A 214 8.38 -12.42 -5.43
C ALA A 214 7.95 -13.89 -5.59
N ASN A 215 7.88 -14.36 -6.83
CA ASN A 215 7.52 -15.76 -7.14
C ASN A 215 8.58 -16.73 -6.63
N GLU A 216 9.86 -16.43 -6.85
CA GLU A 216 10.95 -17.28 -6.42
C GLU A 216 11.00 -17.41 -4.89
N LEU A 217 10.79 -16.31 -4.16
CA LEU A 217 10.74 -16.32 -2.70
C LEU A 217 9.56 -17.14 -2.20
N LEU A 218 8.37 -16.94 -2.77
CA LEU A 218 7.17 -17.73 -2.46
C LEU A 218 7.41 -19.23 -2.69
N THR A 219 7.78 -19.59 -3.92
CA THR A 219 7.94 -20.97 -4.36
C THR A 219 9.05 -21.69 -3.59
N LYS A 220 10.23 -21.06 -3.43
CA LYS A 220 11.33 -21.69 -2.67
C LYS A 220 11.02 -21.81 -1.18
N THR A 221 10.24 -20.89 -0.61
CA THR A 221 9.85 -20.99 0.80
C THR A 221 8.90 -22.16 1.01
N LEU A 222 7.84 -22.26 0.19
CA LEU A 222 6.83 -23.30 0.30
C LEU A 222 7.36 -24.71 -0.03
N LEU A 223 8.13 -24.86 -1.13
CA LEU A 223 8.66 -26.17 -1.55
C LEU A 223 9.66 -26.77 -0.54
N ASN A 224 10.23 -25.94 0.33
CA ASN A 224 11.23 -26.36 1.31
C ASN A 224 10.74 -26.12 2.75
N ASP A 225 9.42 -26.01 2.98
CA ASP A 225 8.85 -25.66 4.29
C ASP A 225 9.38 -26.56 5.43
N ALA A 226 9.33 -27.88 5.24
CA ALA A 226 9.83 -28.85 6.22
C ALA A 226 11.35 -28.78 6.42
N LYS A 227 12.11 -28.33 5.41
CA LYS A 227 13.54 -28.09 5.54
C LYS A 227 13.78 -26.85 6.40
N TRP A 228 13.05 -25.77 6.17
CA TRP A 228 13.18 -24.53 6.94
C TRP A 228 12.74 -24.71 8.39
N GLU A 229 11.70 -25.52 8.65
CA GLU A 229 11.31 -25.89 10.02
C GLU A 229 12.46 -26.55 10.79
N LYS A 230 13.13 -27.53 10.17
CA LYS A 230 14.30 -28.22 10.77
C LYS A 230 15.47 -27.30 11.07
N GLU A 231 15.65 -26.23 10.29
CA GLU A 231 16.70 -25.24 10.58
C GLU A 231 16.38 -24.43 11.85
N ILE A 232 15.10 -24.23 12.16
CA ILE A 232 14.63 -23.51 13.35
C ILE A 232 14.66 -24.40 14.60
N GLU A 233 14.42 -25.70 14.44
CA GLU A 233 14.44 -26.69 15.53
C GLU A 233 15.74 -26.61 16.36
N GLY A 234 15.60 -26.60 17.69
CA GLY A 234 16.73 -26.53 18.62
C GLY A 234 17.45 -25.17 18.67
N LYS A 235 17.01 -24.17 17.90
CA LYS A 235 17.51 -22.78 17.99
C LYS A 235 16.72 -21.92 18.98
N THR A 236 15.71 -22.51 19.64
CA THR A 236 14.74 -21.85 20.53
C THR A 236 14.82 -22.30 22.01
N PRO A 237 16.00 -22.51 22.62
CA PRO A 237 16.11 -23.22 23.90
C PRO A 237 15.45 -22.54 25.12
N ASN A 238 15.18 -21.23 25.05
CA ASN A 238 14.58 -20.44 26.13
C ASN A 238 13.29 -19.70 25.69
N TRP A 239 12.75 -20.04 24.52
CA TRP A 239 11.45 -19.49 24.12
C TRP A 239 10.38 -20.28 24.86
N ASP A 240 9.45 -19.58 25.54
CA ASP A 240 8.38 -20.20 26.32
C ASP A 240 7.78 -21.36 25.50
N ASN A 241 7.67 -22.53 26.13
CA ASN A 241 7.42 -23.87 25.55
C ASN A 241 6.10 -24.04 24.74
N ASP A 242 5.52 -22.95 24.23
CA ASP A 242 4.35 -22.93 23.37
C ASP A 242 4.71 -22.53 21.94
N ARG A 243 4.02 -23.17 21.00
CA ARG A 243 4.21 -23.13 19.55
C ARG A 243 4.59 -21.73 19.05
N ILE A 244 5.65 -21.65 18.25
CA ILE A 244 6.00 -20.44 17.49
C ILE A 244 4.74 -19.97 16.77
N ALA A 245 4.37 -18.69 16.93
CA ALA A 245 3.21 -18.15 16.25
C ALA A 245 3.37 -18.35 14.74
N GLU A 246 2.27 -18.62 14.03
CA GLU A 246 2.33 -19.00 12.63
C GLU A 246 3.02 -17.93 11.76
N ILE A 247 2.71 -16.65 12.00
CA ILE A 247 3.37 -15.50 11.35
C ILE A 247 4.88 -15.50 11.64
N ASP A 248 5.29 -15.73 12.90
CA ASP A 248 6.69 -15.75 13.29
C ASP A 248 7.46 -16.89 12.59
N SER A 249 6.84 -18.06 12.47
CA SER A 249 7.39 -19.20 11.72
C SER A 249 7.55 -18.86 10.24
N ILE A 250 6.53 -18.26 9.60
CA ILE A 250 6.62 -17.84 8.19
C ILE A 250 7.75 -16.83 7.98
N VAL A 251 7.87 -15.82 8.84
CA VAL A 251 8.93 -14.81 8.77
C VAL A 251 10.32 -15.45 8.88
N LEU A 252 10.52 -16.37 9.82
CA LEU A 252 11.77 -17.11 9.96
C LEU A 252 12.09 -17.96 8.73
N LYS A 253 11.12 -18.72 8.21
CA LYS A 253 11.29 -19.58 7.04
C LYS A 253 11.63 -18.78 5.79
N MET A 254 10.96 -17.66 5.56
CA MET A 254 11.27 -16.76 4.46
C MET A 254 12.67 -16.15 4.59
N ALA A 255 13.07 -15.74 5.80
CA ALA A 255 14.41 -15.22 6.05
C ALA A 255 15.50 -16.27 5.79
N ILE A 256 15.31 -17.51 6.24
CA ILE A 256 16.23 -18.63 5.98
C ILE A 256 16.31 -18.92 4.47
N CYS A 257 15.15 -18.97 3.81
CA CYS A 257 15.07 -19.14 2.36
C CYS A 257 15.85 -18.05 1.62
N GLU A 258 15.69 -16.78 2.02
CA GLU A 258 16.39 -15.65 1.41
C GLU A 258 17.90 -15.66 1.68
N LEU A 259 18.31 -15.99 2.92
CA LEU A 259 19.71 -16.13 3.29
C LEU A 259 20.42 -17.18 2.43
N LEU A 260 19.81 -18.34 2.23
CA LEU A 260 20.45 -19.50 1.59
C LEU A 260 20.28 -19.53 0.06
N ASN A 261 19.20 -18.98 -0.47
CA ASN A 261 18.85 -19.16 -1.88
C ASN A 261 18.93 -17.89 -2.75
N PHE A 262 19.21 -16.73 -2.14
CA PHE A 262 19.29 -15.44 -2.85
C PHE A 262 20.66 -14.82 -2.65
N PRO A 263 21.65 -15.25 -3.45
CA PRO A 263 23.05 -14.88 -3.24
C PRO A 263 23.30 -13.39 -3.50
N SER A 264 22.51 -12.76 -4.37
CA SER A 264 22.61 -11.33 -4.70
C SER A 264 22.18 -10.37 -3.59
N ILE A 265 21.53 -10.86 -2.53
CA ILE A 265 21.02 -10.05 -1.43
C ILE A 265 21.96 -10.20 -0.23
N PRO A 266 22.61 -9.11 0.25
CA PRO A 266 23.50 -9.18 1.41
C PRO A 266 22.80 -9.73 2.66
N GLU A 267 23.56 -10.48 3.47
CA GLU A 267 23.11 -11.05 4.75
C GLU A 267 22.46 -9.99 5.65
N LYS A 268 23.16 -8.88 5.92
CA LYS A 268 22.66 -7.79 6.77
C LYS A 268 21.36 -7.17 6.25
N VAL A 269 21.19 -7.07 4.94
CA VAL A 269 19.95 -6.56 4.34
C VAL A 269 18.83 -7.54 4.62
N THR A 270 19.05 -8.84 4.39
CA THR A 270 18.06 -9.88 4.68
C THR A 270 17.60 -9.81 6.14
N LEU A 271 18.54 -9.83 7.08
CA LEU A 271 18.24 -9.78 8.53
C LEU A 271 17.43 -8.54 8.92
N ASN A 272 17.88 -7.36 8.47
CA ASN A 272 17.19 -6.10 8.77
C ASN A 272 15.77 -6.08 8.21
N GLU A 273 15.57 -6.53 6.97
CA GLU A 273 14.25 -6.48 6.32
C GLU A 273 13.23 -7.39 7.02
N TYR A 274 13.62 -8.62 7.41
CA TYR A 274 12.71 -9.53 8.13
C TYR A 274 12.49 -9.12 9.59
N LEU A 275 13.46 -8.46 10.23
CA LEU A 275 13.26 -7.87 11.55
C LEU A 275 12.23 -6.73 11.51
N GLU A 276 12.26 -5.89 10.48
CA GLU A 276 11.28 -4.82 10.30
C GLU A 276 9.88 -5.37 10.03
N ILE A 277 9.76 -6.43 9.23
CA ILE A 277 8.49 -7.14 9.03
C ILE A 277 7.98 -7.72 10.35
N ALA A 278 8.84 -8.34 11.15
CA ALA A 278 8.48 -8.87 12.47
C ALA A 278 8.03 -7.80 13.47
N LYS A 279 8.49 -6.56 13.34
CA LYS A 279 8.00 -5.44 14.19
C LYS A 279 6.61 -4.96 13.78
N GLU A 280 6.26 -5.13 12.51
CA GLU A 280 4.99 -4.68 11.94
C GLU A 280 3.88 -5.72 12.12
N TYR A 281 4.19 -7.01 11.96
CA TYR A 281 3.19 -8.09 11.93
C TYR A 281 3.20 -9.02 13.16
N SER A 282 4.19 -8.90 14.05
CA SER A 282 4.31 -9.75 15.23
C SER A 282 4.33 -8.97 16.54
N THR A 283 4.40 -9.67 17.67
CA THR A 283 4.52 -9.02 18.99
C THR A 283 5.92 -8.45 19.22
N PRO A 284 6.10 -7.44 20.08
CA PRO A 284 7.43 -6.95 20.45
C PRO A 284 8.37 -8.05 20.97
N LYS A 285 7.81 -9.03 21.69
CA LYS A 285 8.55 -10.21 22.17
C LYS A 285 9.01 -11.08 21.00
N SER A 286 8.13 -11.31 20.02
CA SER A 286 8.40 -12.07 18.79
C SER A 286 9.52 -11.42 17.96
N SER A 287 9.54 -10.08 17.81
CA SER A 287 10.59 -9.41 17.03
C SER A 287 11.99 -9.62 17.65
N ILE A 288 12.09 -9.60 18.99
CA ILE A 288 13.35 -9.87 19.71
C ILE A 288 13.76 -11.34 19.51
N PHE A 289 12.81 -12.26 19.59
CA PHE A 289 13.03 -13.68 19.35
C PHE A 289 13.51 -13.98 17.94
N ILE A 290 12.81 -13.47 16.93
CA ILE A 290 13.15 -13.63 15.51
C ILE A 290 14.57 -13.10 15.27
N ASN A 291 14.91 -11.92 15.81
CA ASN A 291 16.27 -11.39 15.69
C ASN A 291 17.32 -12.35 16.27
N GLY A 292 17.09 -12.88 17.48
CA GLY A 292 18.01 -13.81 18.13
C GLY A 292 18.20 -15.12 17.37
N VAL A 293 17.12 -15.68 16.81
CA VAL A 293 17.17 -16.90 15.99
C VAL A 293 17.94 -16.64 14.68
N LEU A 294 17.60 -15.57 13.97
CA LEU A 294 18.25 -15.24 12.70
C LEU A 294 19.73 -14.91 12.87
N ASP A 295 20.11 -14.19 13.92
CA ASP A 295 21.53 -13.90 14.24
C ASP A 295 22.33 -15.18 14.51
N LYS A 296 21.72 -16.16 15.21
CA LYS A 296 22.35 -17.46 15.48
C LYS A 296 22.53 -18.26 14.19
N LEU A 297 21.47 -18.35 13.38
CA LEU A 297 21.49 -19.08 12.10
C LEU A 297 22.47 -18.48 11.10
N ALA A 298 22.50 -17.15 10.98
CA ALA A 298 23.42 -16.48 10.06
C ALA A 298 24.90 -16.76 10.42
N LYS A 299 25.25 -16.73 11.72
CA LYS A 299 26.60 -17.09 12.19
C LYS A 299 26.95 -18.55 11.89
N GLU A 300 26.01 -19.46 12.12
CA GLU A 300 26.17 -20.89 11.85
C GLU A 300 26.40 -21.14 10.36
N TYR A 301 25.53 -20.62 9.50
CA TYR A 301 25.67 -20.76 8.05
C TYR A 301 26.96 -20.13 7.51
N LYS A 302 27.45 -19.06 8.14
CA LYS A 302 28.74 -18.48 7.81
C LYS A 302 29.89 -19.42 8.18
N SER A 303 29.85 -20.00 9.39
CA SER A 303 30.88 -20.95 9.85
C SER A 303 30.90 -22.25 9.04
N GLU A 304 29.74 -22.70 8.57
CA GLU A 304 29.57 -23.90 7.74
C GLU A 304 29.84 -23.65 6.25
N GLY A 305 30.12 -22.40 5.84
CA GLY A 305 30.32 -22.04 4.44
C GLY A 305 29.06 -22.15 3.57
N ARG A 306 27.87 -22.13 4.18
CA ARG A 306 26.57 -22.21 3.49
C ARG A 306 26.06 -20.85 3.00
N LEU A 307 26.53 -19.75 3.60
CA LEU A 307 26.25 -18.39 3.13
C LEU A 307 27.14 -18.01 1.94
N GLN A 308 26.69 -18.36 0.74
CA GLN A 308 27.34 -18.00 -0.52
C GLN A 308 26.73 -16.71 -1.09
N LYS A 309 27.06 -15.56 -0.47
CA LYS A 309 26.58 -14.24 -0.93
C LYS A 309 27.52 -13.66 -1.99
N ILE A 310 26.95 -13.07 -3.04
CA ILE A 310 27.64 -12.41 -4.15
C ILE A 310 27.04 -11.02 -4.39
N GLY A 311 27.85 -10.04 -4.79
CA GLY A 311 27.33 -8.70 -5.17
C GLY A 311 27.89 -7.52 -4.36
N ARG A 312 27.43 -6.31 -4.69
CA ARG A 312 27.92 -5.06 -4.08
C ARG A 312 27.36 -4.91 -2.66
N GLY A 313 28.24 -4.64 -1.69
CA GLY A 313 27.87 -4.49 -0.26
C GLY A 313 28.42 -5.58 0.67
N LEU A 314 29.34 -6.43 0.18
CA LEU A 314 30.04 -7.47 0.96
C LEU A 314 31.37 -6.99 1.59
N GLN A 315 31.70 -5.71 1.45
CA GLN A 315 32.91 -5.08 2.02
C GLN A 315 32.57 -4.22 3.24
#